data_AF-A0A520DFB2-F1
#
_entry.id   AF-A0A520DFB2-F1
#
_cell.length_a   1.000
_cell.length_b   1.000
_cell.length_c   1.000
_cell.angle_alpha   90.00
_cell.angle_beta   90.00
_cell.angle_gamma   90.00
#
_symmetry.space_group_name_H-M   'P 1'
#
loop_
_entity.id
_entity.type
_entity.pdbx_description
1 polymer ?
#
loop_
_entity_poly.entity_id
_entity_poly.type
_entity_poly.pdbx_seq_one_letter_code
_entity_poly.pdbx_strand_id
1 'polypeptide(L)'
;EILRVVNLVRARSGVAMPALQTTNPAGNGYVAPTQVELRKRIRNERRVELCFEEHRFYDVRRWKEGETTFNGPVTGMKITQTSPTTFTYTRFTVDNRVFVPRNYLYPISQNELNRAPKLGQNAGY
;
A
#
# COMPACT_ATOMS: atom_id res chain seq x y z
N GLU A 1 12.15 4.56 -20.40
CA GLU A 1 11.19 5.59 -19.94
C GLU A 1 10.69 5.40 -18.50
N ILE A 2 10.04 4.29 -18.14
CA ILE A 2 9.48 4.07 -16.79
C ILE A 2 10.51 4.27 -15.65
N LEU A 3 11.68 3.63 -15.76
CA LEU A 3 12.74 3.76 -14.75
C LEU A 3 13.23 5.20 -14.60
N ARG A 4 13.30 5.94 -15.71
CA ARG A 4 13.74 7.35 -15.72
C ARG A 4 12.82 8.19 -14.83
N VAL A 5 11.50 8.11 -15.04
CA VAL A 5 10.51 8.90 -14.29
C VAL A 5 10.50 8.53 -12.81
N VAL A 6 10.53 7.23 -12.48
CA VAL A 6 10.58 6.79 -11.08
C VAL A 6 11.86 7.26 -10.39
N ASN A 7 12.99 7.24 -11.10
CA ASN A 7 14.26 7.69 -10.57
C ASN A 7 14.32 9.21 -10.34
N LEU A 8 13.49 10.02 -11.01
CA LEU A 8 13.38 11.46 -10.69
C LEU A 8 12.89 11.67 -9.25
N VAL A 9 11.93 10.85 -8.79
CA VAL A 9 11.44 10.89 -7.40
C VAL A 9 12.53 10.42 -6.45
N ARG A 10 13.17 9.28 -6.75
CA ARG A 10 14.22 8.68 -5.91
C ARG A 10 15.45 9.58 -5.78
N ALA A 11 15.79 10.33 -6.82
CA ALA A 11 16.94 11.23 -6.87
C ALA A 11 16.64 12.64 -6.32
N ARG A 12 15.40 12.93 -5.87
CA ARG A 12 15.08 14.21 -5.25
C ARG A 12 16.04 14.52 -4.11
N SER A 13 16.48 15.78 -4.04
CA SER A 13 17.28 16.28 -2.92
C SER A 13 16.60 15.96 -1.57
N GLY A 14 17.37 15.39 -0.63
CA GLY A 14 16.86 14.91 0.65
C GLY A 14 16.32 13.48 0.68
N VAL A 15 16.08 12.84 -0.49
CA VAL A 15 15.76 11.40 -0.59
C VAL A 15 17.00 10.59 -0.95
N ALA A 16 17.69 11.00 -2.03
CA ALA A 16 18.97 10.43 -2.48
C ALA A 16 19.01 8.88 -2.53
N MET A 17 17.91 8.24 -2.91
CA MET A 17 17.84 6.79 -2.99
C MET A 17 18.55 6.25 -4.26
N PRO A 18 19.19 5.07 -4.20
CA PRO A 18 19.83 4.46 -5.38
C PRO A 18 18.87 4.33 -6.56
N ALA A 19 19.32 4.62 -7.78
CA ALA A 19 18.48 4.48 -8.96
C ALA A 19 18.00 3.03 -9.15
N LEU A 20 16.73 2.86 -9.53
CA LEU A 20 16.26 1.58 -10.05
C LEU A 20 16.88 1.32 -11.41
N GLN A 21 17.34 0.10 -11.62
CA GLN A 21 18.03 -0.32 -12.84
C GLN A 21 17.70 -1.79 -13.16
N THR A 22 17.93 -2.20 -14.41
CA THR A 22 17.70 -3.58 -14.89
C THR A 22 18.97 -4.21 -15.49
N THR A 23 20.12 -3.55 -15.34
CA THR A 23 21.37 -3.87 -16.05
C THR A 23 22.37 -4.65 -15.21
N ASN A 24 22.39 -4.45 -13.88
CA ASN A 24 23.30 -5.14 -12.98
C ASN A 24 22.53 -5.90 -11.89
N PRO A 25 22.31 -7.23 -12.06
CA PRO A 25 21.62 -8.06 -11.07
C PRO A 25 22.18 -8.03 -9.64
N ALA A 26 23.48 -7.75 -9.49
CA ALA A 26 24.15 -7.65 -8.20
C ALA A 26 24.16 -6.22 -7.63
N GLY A 27 23.71 -5.23 -8.42
CA GLY A 27 23.73 -3.82 -8.05
C GLY A 27 22.51 -3.40 -7.24
N ASN A 28 22.69 -2.38 -6.40
CA ASN A 28 21.58 -1.73 -5.70
C ASN A 28 20.51 -1.24 -6.69
N GLY A 29 19.24 -1.36 -6.28
CA GLY A 29 18.12 -0.95 -7.11
C GLY A 29 17.84 -1.84 -8.31
N TYR A 30 18.51 -3.00 -8.45
CA TYR A 30 18.17 -3.96 -9.49
C TYR A 30 16.69 -4.37 -9.40
N VAL A 31 16.04 -4.40 -10.56
CA VAL A 31 14.75 -5.01 -10.74
C VAL A 31 14.81 -5.87 -12.00
N ALA A 32 14.23 -7.07 -11.96
CA ALA A 32 14.13 -7.88 -13.17
C ALA A 32 13.32 -7.10 -14.23
N PRO A 33 13.72 -7.15 -15.52
CA PRO A 33 13.07 -6.38 -16.59
C PRO A 33 11.72 -6.98 -17.02
N THR A 34 10.85 -7.28 -16.05
CA THR A 34 9.50 -7.77 -16.27
C THR A 34 8.48 -6.74 -15.82
N GLN A 35 7.32 -6.71 -16.48
CA GLN A 35 6.25 -5.79 -16.12
C GLN A 35 5.82 -5.95 -14.66
N VAL A 36 5.78 -7.19 -14.18
CA VAL A 36 5.34 -7.52 -12.81
C VAL A 36 6.31 -6.94 -11.78
N GLU A 37 7.61 -7.15 -11.95
CA GLU A 37 8.62 -6.68 -10.99
C GLU A 37 8.75 -5.15 -11.03
N LEU A 38 8.72 -4.55 -12.22
CA LEU A 38 8.68 -3.09 -12.35
C LEU A 38 7.44 -2.48 -11.68
N ARG A 39 6.25 -3.09 -11.86
CA ARG A 39 5.01 -2.62 -11.24
C ARG A 39 5.08 -2.70 -9.71
N LYS A 40 5.67 -3.76 -9.14
CA LYS A 40 5.90 -3.86 -7.69
C LYS A 40 6.73 -2.69 -7.17
N ARG A 41 7.83 -2.34 -7.86
CA ARG A 41 8.67 -1.19 -7.48
C ARG A 41 7.91 0.12 -7.57
N ILE A 42 7.19 0.37 -8.66
CA ILE A 42 6.39 1.60 -8.84
C ILE A 42 5.33 1.74 -7.74
N ARG A 43 4.61 0.66 -7.42
CA ARG A 43 3.61 0.66 -6.35
C ARG A 43 4.22 0.93 -4.98
N ASN A 44 5.43 0.42 -4.74
CA ASN A 44 6.17 0.70 -3.52
C ASN A 44 6.59 2.18 -3.43
N GLU A 45 7.15 2.75 -4.51
CA GLU A 45 7.49 4.18 -4.56
C GLU A 45 6.27 5.05 -4.27
N ARG A 46 5.15 4.77 -4.94
CA ARG A 46 3.90 5.50 -4.73
C ARG A 46 3.40 5.40 -3.30
N ARG A 47 3.54 4.24 -2.65
CA ARG A 47 3.15 4.03 -1.25
C ARG A 47 4.00 4.84 -0.28
N VAL A 48 5.31 4.93 -0.53
CA VAL A 48 6.25 5.64 0.36
C VAL A 48 6.14 7.14 0.15
N GLU A 49 6.18 7.58 -1.11
CA GLU A 49 6.19 9.00 -1.48
C GLU A 49 4.91 9.71 -1.06
N LEU A 50 3.74 9.08 -1.28
CA LEU A 50 2.42 9.68 -1.03
C LEU A 50 1.80 9.17 0.27
N CYS A 51 2.63 8.82 1.25
CA CYS A 51 2.16 8.28 2.52
C CYS A 51 1.39 9.38 3.28
N PHE A 52 0.23 9.03 3.83
CA PHE A 52 -0.68 9.95 4.54
C PHE A 52 -1.35 11.03 3.66
N GLU A 53 -1.36 10.86 2.33
CA GLU A 53 -2.04 11.76 1.38
C GLU A 53 -3.26 11.10 0.72
N GLU A 54 -4.02 10.30 1.47
CA GLU A 54 -5.25 9.61 1.03
C GLU A 54 -5.14 8.66 -0.18
N HIS A 55 -3.97 8.51 -0.80
CA HIS A 55 -3.80 7.68 -1.98
C HIS A 55 -3.92 6.18 -1.71
N ARG A 56 -3.43 5.70 -0.56
CA ARG A 56 -3.37 4.27 -0.25
C ARG A 56 -4.74 3.60 -0.29
N PHE A 57 -5.79 4.31 0.14
CA PHE A 57 -7.16 3.81 0.16
C PHE A 57 -7.65 3.43 -1.24
N TYR A 58 -7.44 4.31 -2.21
CA TYR A 58 -7.87 4.12 -3.59
C TYR A 58 -6.92 3.25 -4.40
N ASP A 59 -5.61 3.35 -4.15
CA ASP A 59 -4.58 2.59 -4.85
C ASP A 59 -4.75 1.08 -4.69
N VAL A 60 -4.93 0.62 -3.46
CA VAL A 60 -5.13 -0.81 -3.18
C VAL A 60 -6.45 -1.31 -3.80
N ARG A 61 -7.51 -0.48 -3.77
CA ARG A 61 -8.81 -0.84 -4.33
C ARG A 61 -8.78 -0.98 -5.84
N ARG A 62 -8.24 0.00 -6.55
CA ARG A 62 -8.13 -0.06 -8.03
C ARG A 62 -7.18 -1.16 -8.51
N TRP A 63 -6.23 -1.58 -7.67
CA TRP A 63 -5.35 -2.72 -7.95
C TRP A 63 -5.97 -4.07 -7.64
N LYS A 64 -7.15 -4.10 -6.99
CA LYS A 64 -7.79 -5.33 -6.51
C LYS A 64 -6.89 -6.13 -5.56
N GLU A 65 -6.25 -5.43 -4.62
CA GLU A 65 -5.36 -6.02 -3.60
C GLU A 65 -5.88 -5.82 -2.17
N GLY A 66 -7.16 -5.50 -2.01
CA GLY A 66 -7.79 -5.28 -0.70
C GLY A 66 -7.73 -6.52 0.20
N GLU A 67 -8.05 -7.69 -0.34
CA GLU A 67 -8.03 -8.96 0.41
C GLU A 67 -6.62 -9.40 0.82
N THR A 68 -5.57 -8.88 0.21
CA THR A 68 -4.17 -9.19 0.58
C THR A 68 -3.53 -8.10 1.42
N THR A 69 -3.96 -6.85 1.25
CA THR A 69 -3.34 -5.68 1.89
C THR A 69 -4.10 -5.18 3.10
N PHE A 70 -5.44 -5.23 3.06
CA PHE A 70 -6.33 -4.69 4.08
C PHE A 70 -7.05 -5.77 4.89
N ASN A 71 -6.89 -7.05 4.54
CA ASN A 71 -7.43 -8.18 5.29
C ASN A 71 -6.34 -8.82 6.15
N GLY A 72 -6.34 -8.53 7.45
CA GLY A 72 -5.35 -9.06 8.38
C GLY A 72 -4.98 -8.08 9.51
N PRO A 73 -4.17 -8.56 10.47
CA PRO A 73 -3.77 -7.75 11.61
C PRO A 73 -2.80 -6.63 11.19
N VAL A 74 -3.10 -5.41 11.62
CA VAL A 74 -2.11 -4.33 11.65
C VAL A 74 -1.32 -4.47 12.94
N THR A 75 0.00 -4.42 12.82
CA THR A 75 0.90 -4.64 13.96
C THR A 75 1.66 -3.37 14.32
N GLY A 76 1.92 -3.22 15.61
CA GLY A 76 2.79 -2.21 16.18
C GLY A 76 3.99 -2.87 16.85
N MET A 77 4.96 -2.06 17.26
CA MET A 77 6.13 -2.51 18.03
C MET A 77 6.13 -1.82 19.40
N LYS A 78 6.10 -2.60 20.47
CA LYS A 78 6.33 -2.12 21.83
C LYS A 78 7.81 -2.24 22.13
N ILE A 79 8.45 -1.11 22.40
CA ILE A 79 9.86 -1.04 22.78
C ILE A 79 9.92 -0.83 24.29
N THR A 80 10.59 -1.75 25.00
CA THR A 80 10.76 -1.66 26.46
C THR A 80 12.25 -1.61 26.77
N GLN A 81 12.69 -0.56 27.46
CA GLN A 81 14.06 -0.49 27.95
C GLN A 81 14.21 -1.40 29.16
N THR A 82 15.11 -2.39 29.09
CA THR A 82 15.37 -3.33 30.19
C THR A 82 16.65 -3.00 30.96
N SER A 83 17.54 -2.19 30.38
CA SER A 83 18.72 -1.61 31.02
C SER A 83 19.11 -0.30 30.29
N PRO A 84 20.05 0.52 30.80
CA PRO A 84 20.42 1.80 30.19
C PRO A 84 20.73 1.74 28.68
N THR A 85 21.24 0.61 28.18
CA THR A 85 21.59 0.42 26.75
C THR A 85 20.88 -0.76 26.09
N THR A 86 19.99 -1.46 26.79
CA THR A 86 19.31 -2.66 26.29
C THR A 86 17.80 -2.42 26.15
N PHE A 87 17.27 -2.81 25.00
CA PHE A 87 15.86 -2.70 24.65
C PHE A 87 15.31 -4.06 24.21
N THR A 88 14.09 -4.36 24.62
CA THR A 88 13.30 -5.47 24.10
C THR A 88 12.23 -4.95 23.16
N TYR A 89 11.95 -5.72 22.10
CA TYR A 89 11.05 -5.36 21.02
C TYR A 89 9.96 -6.43 20.95
N THR A 90 8.74 -6.08 21.36
CA THR A 90 7.59 -6.98 21.34
C THR A 90 6.56 -6.50 20.34
N ARG A 91 6.32 -7.29 19.28
CA ARG A 91 5.26 -7.00 18.32
C ARG A 91 3.90 -7.27 18.96
N PHE A 92 2.94 -6.38 18.74
CA PHE A 92 1.56 -6.56 19.17
C PHE A 92 0.59 -6.19 18.04
N THR A 93 -0.63 -6.72 18.10
CA THR A 93 -1.69 -6.39 17.14
C THR A 93 -2.39 -5.11 17.59
N VAL A 94 -2.41 -4.12 16.70
CA VAL A 94 -3.11 -2.84 16.91
C VAL A 94 -4.58 -2.99 16.53
N ASP A 95 -4.86 -3.68 15.43
CA ASP A 95 -6.19 -3.79 14.84
C ASP A 95 -6.30 -5.07 14.00
N ASN A 96 -7.44 -5.75 14.05
CA ASN A 96 -7.72 -6.96 13.26
C ASN A 96 -8.69 -6.60 12.14
N ARG A 97 -8.14 -6.26 10.96
CA ARG A 97 -8.94 -5.77 9.84
C ARG A 97 -9.52 -6.91 9.03
N VAL A 98 -10.76 -6.73 8.61
CA VAL A 98 -11.44 -7.61 7.65
C VAL A 98 -11.67 -6.83 6.37
N PHE A 99 -11.28 -7.43 5.24
CA PHE A 99 -11.60 -6.90 3.92
C PHE A 99 -12.14 -8.03 3.05
N VAL A 100 -13.39 -7.89 2.62
CA VAL A 100 -14.09 -8.83 1.73
C VAL A 100 -14.45 -8.16 0.40
N PRO A 101 -14.78 -8.92 -0.67
CA PRO A 101 -15.00 -8.34 -2.00
C PRO A 101 -15.99 -7.17 -2.07
N ARG A 102 -17.05 -7.14 -1.24
CA ARG A 102 -17.97 -5.99 -1.20
C ARG A 102 -17.30 -4.67 -0.78
N ASN A 103 -16.22 -4.71 0.00
CA ASN A 103 -15.54 -3.51 0.52
C ASN A 103 -14.74 -2.73 -0.53
N TYR A 104 -14.67 -3.23 -1.77
CA TYR A 104 -14.17 -2.45 -2.90
C TYR A 104 -15.05 -1.25 -3.24
N LEU A 105 -16.36 -1.35 -2.99
CA LEU A 105 -17.32 -0.28 -3.24
C LEU A 105 -17.99 0.15 -1.94
N TYR A 106 -18.35 1.42 -1.86
CA TYR A 106 -19.13 1.96 -0.75
C TYR A 106 -20.60 1.59 -0.94
N PRO A 107 -21.34 1.20 0.13
CA PRO A 107 -22.76 0.92 -0.01
C PRO A 107 -23.54 2.18 -0.39
N ILE A 108 -24.53 2.03 -1.26
CA ILE A 108 -25.50 3.08 -1.51
C ILE A 108 -26.45 3.13 -0.31
N SER A 109 -26.73 4.33 0.20
CA SER A 109 -27.60 4.54 1.36
C SER A 109 -29.00 3.96 1.11
N GLN A 110 -29.56 3.27 2.11
CA GLN A 110 -30.90 2.69 2.01
C GLN A 110 -31.98 3.75 1.72
N ASN A 111 -31.81 4.97 2.23
CA ASN A 111 -32.74 6.07 1.95
C ASN A 111 -32.76 6.43 0.46
N GLU A 112 -31.60 6.39 -0.21
CA GLU A 112 -31.52 6.66 -1.65
C GLU A 112 -32.10 5.51 -2.47
N LEU A 113 -31.92 4.26 -2.03
CA LEU A 113 -32.57 3.10 -2.66
C LEU A 113 -34.09 3.15 -2.54
N ASN A 114 -34.61 3.58 -1.39
CA ASN A 114 -36.05 3.75 -1.18
C ASN A 114 -36.62 4.87 -2.07
N ARG A 115 -35.86 5.96 -2.26
CA ARG A 115 -36.23 7.08 -3.15
C ARG A 115 -36.16 6.72 -4.63
N ALA A 116 -35.22 5.85 -5.01
CA ALA A 116 -34.99 5.42 -6.38
C ALA A 116 -34.94 3.89 -6.50
N PRO A 117 -36.09 3.18 -6.50
CA PRO A 117 -36.14 1.71 -6.50
C PRO A 117 -35.44 1.02 -7.68
N LYS A 118 -35.19 1.75 -8.78
CA LYS A 118 -34.47 1.24 -9.97
C LYS A 118 -32.94 1.39 -9.90
N LEU A 119 -32.40 2.05 -8.87
CA LEU A 119 -30.96 2.34 -8.75
C LEU A 119 -30.12 1.07 -8.56
N GLY A 120 -30.67 0.06 -7.85
CA GLY A 120 -29.94 -1.15 -7.47
C GLY A 120 -28.84 -0.90 -6.43
N GLN A 121 -28.34 -1.96 -5.79
CA GLN A 121 -27.28 -1.89 -4.78
C GLN A 121 -25.96 -2.49 -5.32
N ASN A 122 -24.84 -2.06 -4.76
CA ASN A 122 -23.53 -2.67 -4.99
C ASN A 122 -23.49 -4.11 -4.45
N ALA A 123 -22.83 -5.01 -5.17
CA ALA A 123 -22.81 -6.43 -4.84
C ALA A 123 -22.33 -6.71 -3.40
N GLY A 124 -23.14 -7.46 -2.65
CA GLY A 124 -22.83 -7.91 -1.27
C GLY A 124 -23.28 -6.97 -0.15
N TYR A 125 -24.00 -5.89 -0.48
CA TYR A 125 -24.68 -5.01 0.48
C TYR A 125 -26.20 -5.11 0.35
#